data_AF-K0VFM1-F1
#
_entry.id   AF-K0VFM1-F1
#
_cell.length_a   1.000
_cell.length_b   1.000
_cell.length_c   1.000
_cell.angle_alpha   90.00
_cell.angle_beta   90.00
_cell.angle_gamma   90.00
#
_symmetry.space_group_name_H-M   'P 1'
#
loop_
_entity.id
_entity.type
_entity.pdbx_description
1 polymer ?
#
loop_
_entity_poly.entity_id
_entity_poly.type
_entity_poly.pdbx_seq_one_letter_code
_entity_poly.pdbx_strand_id
1 'polypeptide(L)'
;MNDQRPDGFTMIGLHKLAAQSGDGLVPELYELFQQHAGRQRFYPNVTLFPTWEARMPGEATTRSLGPAAANGNNVVAFPSHAARAAKRKA
;
A
#
# COMPACT_ATOMS: atom_id res chain seq x y z
N MET A 1 18.92 2.05 18.17
CA MET A 1 19.54 3.40 18.22
C MET A 1 20.34 3.60 16.94
N ASN A 2 19.74 4.24 15.94
CA ASN A 2 20.41 4.96 14.85
C ASN A 2 19.33 5.69 14.05
N ASP A 3 18.61 6.56 14.74
CA ASP A 3 17.57 7.44 14.16
C ASP A 3 18.18 8.76 13.68
N GLN A 4 19.46 8.73 13.28
CA GLN A 4 20.16 9.91 12.79
C GLN A 4 19.63 10.17 11.38
N ARG A 5 18.61 11.02 11.28
CA ARG A 5 18.20 11.60 10.00
C ARG A 5 19.44 12.31 9.42
N PRO A 6 19.82 12.05 8.17
CA PRO A 6 20.93 12.75 7.54
C PRO A 6 20.62 14.24 7.53
N ASP A 7 21.66 15.01 7.84
CA ASP A 7 21.65 16.45 7.86
C ASP A 7 21.39 17.01 6.44
N GLY A 8 20.81 18.21 6.36
CA GLY A 8 20.62 18.95 5.11
C GLY A 8 21.92 19.09 4.30
N PHE A 9 23.08 19.23 4.94
CA PHE A 9 24.37 19.21 4.24
C PHE A 9 24.66 17.86 3.59
N THR A 10 24.28 16.76 4.24
CA THR A 10 24.42 15.40 3.69
C THR A 10 23.50 15.20 2.48
N MET A 11 22.27 15.73 2.55
CA MET A 11 21.31 15.69 1.44
C MET A 11 21.77 16.49 0.22
N ILE A 12 22.36 17.67 0.44
CA ILE A 12 22.95 18.48 -0.65
C ILE A 12 24.13 17.73 -1.29
N GLY A 13 24.98 17.10 -0.47
CA GLY A 13 26.10 16.27 -0.96
C GLY A 13 25.63 15.10 -1.82
N LEU A 14 24.62 14.37 -1.37
CA LEU A 14 24.00 13.27 -2.13
C LEU A 14 23.41 13.77 -3.45
N HIS A 15 22.69 14.89 -3.45
CA HIS A 15 22.14 15.49 -4.67
C HIS A 15 23.22 15.82 -5.70
N LYS A 16 24.35 16.38 -5.26
CA LYS A 16 25.50 16.71 -6.13
C LYS A 16 26.14 15.47 -6.73
N LEU A 17 26.34 14.42 -5.94
CA LEU A 17 26.91 13.16 -6.40
C LEU A 17 25.98 12.44 -7.39
N ALA A 18 24.69 12.40 -7.07
CA ALA A 18 23.67 11.78 -7.90
C ALA A 18 23.57 12.48 -9.28
N ALA A 19 23.63 13.81 -9.30
CA ALA A 19 23.70 14.58 -10.55
C ALA A 19 24.97 14.30 -11.38
N GLN A 20 26.11 14.01 -10.73
CA GLN A 20 27.35 13.63 -11.42
C GLN A 20 27.31 12.20 -11.96
N SER A 21 26.62 11.29 -11.29
CA SER A 21 26.43 9.90 -11.73
C SER A 21 25.29 9.72 -12.74
N GLY A 22 24.56 10.79 -13.05
CA GLY A 22 23.38 10.75 -13.94
C GLY A 22 22.12 10.17 -13.27
N ASP A 23 22.16 9.96 -11.96
CA ASP A 23 21.10 9.34 -11.17
C ASP A 23 20.29 10.40 -10.44
N GLY A 24 19.59 11.27 -11.18
CA GLY A 24 18.97 12.50 -10.66
C GLY A 24 17.84 12.33 -9.62
N LEU A 25 17.54 11.10 -9.18
CA LEU A 25 16.37 10.77 -8.35
C LEU A 25 16.69 10.44 -6.88
N VAL A 26 17.96 10.43 -6.48
CA VAL A 26 18.38 9.90 -5.17
C VAL A 26 17.78 10.65 -3.95
N PRO A 27 17.67 11.99 -3.92
CA PRO A 27 17.12 12.71 -2.76
C PRO A 27 15.60 12.57 -2.59
N GLU A 28 14.84 12.64 -3.69
CA GLU A 28 13.38 12.52 -3.67
C GLU A 28 12.95 11.11 -3.21
N LEU A 29 13.68 10.09 -3.68
CA LEU A 29 13.49 8.72 -3.23
C LEU A 29 13.87 8.55 -1.76
N TYR A 30 14.95 9.21 -1.31
CA TYR A 30 15.35 9.20 0.09
C TYR A 30 14.26 9.79 1.01
N GLU A 31 13.71 10.95 0.65
CA GLU A 31 12.60 11.56 1.40
C GLU A 31 11.37 10.65 1.42
N LEU A 32 11.02 10.04 0.30
CA LEU A 32 9.93 9.08 0.20
C LEU A 32 10.15 7.86 1.11
N PHE A 33 11.37 7.30 1.13
CA PHE A 33 11.71 6.18 2.02
C PHE A 33 11.61 6.58 3.49
N GLN A 34 12.03 7.80 3.86
CA GLN A 34 11.93 8.29 5.23
C GLN A 34 10.48 8.49 5.68
N GLN A 35 9.63 9.03 4.81
CA GLN A 35 8.19 9.13 5.07
C GLN A 35 7.56 7.74 5.26
N HIS A 36 7.94 6.78 4.41
CA HIS A 36 7.45 5.41 4.50
C HIS A 36 7.90 4.71 5.79
N ALA A 37 9.18 4.81 6.14
CA ALA A 37 9.75 4.25 7.37
C ALA A 37 9.12 4.88 8.62
N GLY A 38 8.88 6.19 8.60
CA GLY A 38 8.14 6.88 9.67
C GLY A 38 6.73 6.31 9.83
N ARG A 39 5.99 6.16 8.73
CA ARG A 39 4.61 5.65 8.75
C ARG A 39 4.53 4.21 9.25
N GLN A 40 5.45 3.34 8.85
CA GLN A 40 5.52 1.96 9.34
C GLN A 40 5.76 1.86 10.85
N ARG A 41 6.55 2.78 11.42
CA ARG A 41 6.79 2.81 12.88
C ARG A 41 5.54 3.17 13.66
N PHE A 42 4.73 4.11 13.16
CA PHE A 42 3.49 4.53 13.81
C PHE A 42 2.32 3.59 13.53
N TYR A 43 2.30 2.94 12.36
CA TYR A 43 1.20 2.10 11.89
C TYR A 43 1.73 0.78 11.31
N PRO A 44 2.22 -0.15 12.15
CA PRO A 44 2.89 -1.38 11.70
C PRO A 44 1.97 -2.34 10.94
N ASN A 45 0.66 -2.23 11.16
CA ASN A 45 -0.37 -3.05 10.53
C ASN A 45 -1.06 -2.36 9.34
N VAL A 46 -0.60 -1.18 8.91
CA VAL A 46 -1.16 -0.44 7.79
C VAL A 46 -0.14 -0.42 6.66
N THR A 47 -0.51 -1.00 5.52
CA THR A 47 0.28 -0.88 4.28
C THR A 47 -0.48 -0.01 3.29
N LEU A 48 0.26 0.75 2.48
CA LEU A 48 -0.33 1.46 1.34
C LEU A 48 -0.75 0.43 0.28
N PHE A 49 -1.95 0.63 -0.27
CA PHE A 49 -2.44 -0.21 -1.35
C PHE A 49 -1.58 0.02 -2.61
N PRO A 50 -1.03 -1.03 -3.24
CA PRO A 50 -0.15 -0.89 -4.40
C PRO A 50 -0.98 -0.50 -5.63
N THR A 51 -1.16 0.81 -5.84
CA THR A 51 -1.98 1.36 -6.93
C THR A 51 -1.50 0.98 -8.32
N TRP A 52 -0.20 0.70 -8.48
CA TRP A 52 0.41 0.26 -9.73
C TRP A 52 0.20 -1.23 -10.02
N GLU A 53 -0.13 -2.05 -9.01
CA GLU A 53 -0.58 -3.43 -9.16
C GLU A 53 -2.11 -3.54 -9.26
N ALA A 54 -2.82 -2.41 -9.10
CA ALA A 54 -4.27 -2.40 -9.08
C ALA A 54 -4.81 -2.50 -10.52
N ARG A 55 -5.64 -3.52 -10.75
CA ARG A 55 -6.41 -3.65 -11.99
C ARG A 55 -7.47 -2.56 -12.12
N MET A 56 -7.88 -2.24 -13.34
CA MET A 56 -9.04 -1.37 -13.54
C MET A 56 -10.34 -2.08 -13.13
N PRO A 57 -11.38 -1.33 -12.70
CA PRO A 57 -12.70 -1.90 -12.48
C PRO A 57 -13.19 -2.65 -13.72
N GLY A 58 -13.65 -3.89 -13.55
CA GLY A 58 -14.13 -4.74 -14.65
C GLY A 58 -13.05 -5.56 -15.39
N GLU A 59 -11.77 -5.28 -15.17
CA GLU A 59 -10.69 -6.03 -15.79
C GLU A 59 -10.56 -7.43 -15.18
N ALA A 60 -10.31 -8.44 -16.01
CA ALA A 60 -10.17 -9.83 -15.56
C ALA A 60 -8.94 -10.01 -14.66
N THR A 61 -9.03 -10.90 -13.68
CA THR A 61 -7.94 -11.12 -12.73
C THR A 61 -6.79 -11.84 -13.44
N THR A 62 -5.58 -11.29 -13.41
CA THR A 62 -4.38 -11.98 -13.92
C THR A 62 -3.88 -13.04 -12.94
N ARG A 63 -4.14 -12.86 -11.63
CA ARG A 63 -3.77 -13.77 -10.56
C ARG A 63 -4.97 -14.57 -10.08
N SER A 64 -4.81 -15.90 -10.00
CA SER A 64 -5.82 -16.77 -9.39
C SER A 64 -6.08 -16.35 -7.94
N LEU A 65 -7.34 -16.03 -7.63
CA LEU A 65 -7.82 -15.64 -6.30
C LEU A 65 -7.97 -16.84 -5.33
N GLY A 66 -7.46 -18.02 -5.72
CA GLY A 66 -7.54 -19.25 -4.95
C GLY A 66 -8.85 -20.03 -5.18
N PRO A 67 -8.94 -21.26 -4.65
CA PRO A 67 -10.03 -22.19 -4.95
C PRO A 67 -11.40 -21.70 -4.50
N ALA A 68 -11.47 -20.92 -3.41
CA ALA A 68 -12.73 -20.35 -2.93
C ALA A 68 -13.35 -19.35 -3.93
N ALA A 69 -12.52 -18.65 -4.70
CA ALA A 69 -12.99 -17.68 -5.68
C ALA A 69 -13.56 -18.31 -6.95
N ALA A 70 -13.16 -19.55 -7.28
CA ALA A 70 -13.69 -20.27 -8.45
C ALA A 70 -15.22 -20.44 -8.38
N ASN A 71 -15.77 -20.56 -7.16
CA ASN A 71 -17.20 -20.75 -6.93
C ASN A 71 -17.88 -19.48 -6.38
N GLY A 72 -17.18 -18.34 -6.32
CA GLY A 72 -17.71 -17.11 -5.72
C GLY A 72 -17.83 -17.11 -4.19
N ASN A 73 -17.26 -18.11 -3.51
CA ASN A 73 -17.31 -18.25 -2.04
C ASN A 73 -16.36 -17.29 -1.30
N ASN A 74 -15.64 -16.44 -2.03
CA ASN A 74 -14.78 -15.39 -1.48
C ASN A 74 -15.53 -14.09 -1.17
N VAL A 75 -16.83 -14.00 -1.45
CA VAL A 75 -17.66 -12.81 -1.22
C VAL A 75 -18.62 -13.06 -0.05
N VAL A 76 -18.48 -12.30 1.03
CA VAL A 76 -19.43 -12.29 2.14
C VAL A 76 -20.49 -11.21 1.85
N ALA A 77 -21.72 -11.63 1.59
CA ALA A 77 -22.82 -10.69 1.41
C ALA A 77 -23.26 -10.11 2.77
N PHE A 78 -23.61 -8.83 2.78
CA PHE A 78 -24.27 -8.24 3.94
C PHE A 78 -25.64 -8.91 4.15
N PRO A 79 -26.05 -9.17 5.41
CA PRO A 79 -27.36 -9.73 5.68
C PRO A 79 -28.45 -8.79 5.16
N SER A 80 -29.38 -9.31 4.35
CA SER A 80 -30.50 -8.51 3.87
C SER A 80 -31.41 -8.13 5.05
N HIS A 81 -31.79 -6.85 5.12
CA HIS A 81 -32.71 -6.37 6.17
C HIS A 81 -34.06 -7.13 6.15
N ALA A 82 -34.50 -7.59 4.97
CA ALA A 82 -35.71 -8.40 4.80
C ALA A 82 -35.61 -9.76 5.51
N ALA A 83 -34.47 -10.46 5.43
CA ALA A 83 -34.28 -11.74 6.12
C ALA A 83 -34.26 -11.58 7.65
N ARG A 84 -33.77 -10.44 8.15
CA ARG A 84 -33.74 -10.13 9.58
C ARG A 84 -35.11 -9.80 10.15
N ALA A 85 -36.00 -9.21 9.33
CA ALA A 85 -37.39 -8.95 9.72
C ALA A 85 -38.23 -10.23 9.77
N ALA A 86 -38.02 -11.17 8.84
CA ALA A 86 -38.70 -12.47 8.83
C ALA A 86 -38.34 -13.34 10.06
N LYS A 87 -37.07 -13.34 10.48
CA LYS A 87 -36.60 -14.08 11.66
C LYS A 87 -37.13 -13.55 13.01
N ARG A 88 -37.61 -12.30 13.06
CA ARG A 88 -38.18 -11.70 14.28
C ARG A 88 -39.69 -11.96 14.42
N LYS A 89 -40.33 -12.53 13.39
CA LYS A 89 -41.76 -12.87 13.37
C LYS A 89 -42.03 -14.37 13.55
N ALA A 90 -41.00 -15.17 13.79
CA ALA A 90 -41.10 -16.60 14.08
C ALA A 90 -40.83 -16.86 15.56
#